data_AF-A0A831T237-F1
#
_entry.id   AF-A0A831T237-F1
#
_cell.length_a   1.000
_cell.length_b   1.000
_cell.length_c   1.000
_cell.angle_alpha   90.00
_cell.angle_beta   90.00
_cell.angle_gamma   90.00
#
_symmetry.space_group_name_H-M   'P 1'
#
loop_
_entity.id
_entity.type
_entity.pdbx_description
1 polymer ?
#
loop_
_entity_poly.entity_id
_entity_poly.type
_entity_poly.pdbx_seq_one_letter_code
_entity_poly.pdbx_strand_id
1 'polypeptide(L)'
;MQGSVVNVKTTVDKAKSESKELKLQIALVEDLLRYSGENGVRFHPMVVRSLAGPAGDGSKSPSAEGFAVDASKPTTVEHTFDLAKITAELKAHLDDYEINGRHGKITFSEKKHTMDSNSLSVVAFVQDEKSKQILQAAYIKLKPGTSVASN
;
A
#
# COMPACT_ATOMS: atom_id res chain seq x y z
N MET A 1 -6.67 -14.60 -12.39
CA MET A 1 -7.63 -13.68 -11.75
C MET A 1 -7.80 -12.49 -12.68
N GLN A 2 -8.98 -12.26 -13.26
CA GLN A 2 -9.25 -11.05 -14.03
C GLN A 2 -9.15 -9.82 -13.11
N GLY A 3 -8.56 -8.74 -13.63
CA GLY A 3 -8.07 -7.57 -12.91
C GLY A 3 -9.11 -6.85 -12.06
N SER A 4 -9.02 -7.04 -10.75
CA SER A 4 -9.71 -6.22 -9.76
C SER A 4 -8.88 -4.96 -9.50
N VAL A 5 -9.51 -3.81 -9.68
CA VAL A 5 -8.95 -2.50 -9.35
C VAL A 5 -9.60 -1.95 -8.09
N VAL A 6 -8.83 -1.26 -7.25
CA VAL A 6 -9.34 -0.53 -6.08
C VAL A 6 -9.18 0.96 -6.36
N ASN A 7 -10.30 1.63 -6.56
CA ASN A 7 -10.34 3.09 -6.73
C ASN A 7 -10.47 3.76 -5.37
N VAL A 8 -9.57 4.68 -5.08
CA VAL A 8 -9.53 5.43 -3.83
C VAL A 8 -9.65 6.90 -4.15
N LYS A 9 -10.58 7.56 -3.46
CA LYS A 9 -10.72 9.01 -3.45
C LYS A 9 -10.58 9.48 -2.02
N THR A 10 -9.60 10.35 -1.79
CA THR A 10 -9.30 10.89 -0.46
C THR A 10 -9.32 12.40 -0.53
N THR A 11 -10.02 13.02 0.41
CA THR A 11 -10.00 14.47 0.60
C THR A 11 -9.41 14.78 1.95
N VAL A 12 -8.35 15.56 1.96
CA VAL A 12 -7.76 16.14 3.17
C VAL A 12 -8.30 17.54 3.33
N ASP A 13 -8.92 17.82 4.47
CA ASP A 13 -9.40 19.14 4.84
C ASP A 13 -8.95 19.50 6.26
N LYS A 14 -8.71 20.79 6.50
CA LYS A 14 -8.36 21.36 7.82
C LYS A 14 -7.23 20.62 8.54
N ALA A 15 -6.16 20.25 7.83
CA ALA A 15 -4.95 19.72 8.44
C ALA A 15 -4.31 20.81 9.33
N LYS A 16 -4.47 20.69 10.66
CA LYS A 16 -3.90 21.64 11.62
C LYS A 16 -2.40 21.44 11.74
N SER A 17 -1.63 22.15 10.93
CA SER A 17 -0.17 22.20 11.04
C SER A 17 0.39 23.48 10.42
N GLU A 18 1.43 24.02 11.05
CA GLU A 18 2.23 25.14 10.52
C GLU A 18 3.32 24.64 9.55
N SER A 19 3.47 23.31 9.40
CA SER A 19 4.46 22.72 8.51
C SER A 19 4.04 22.87 7.04
N LYS A 20 5.01 23.25 6.20
CA LYS A 20 4.86 23.30 4.74
C LYS A 20 5.17 21.97 4.06
N GLU A 21 5.61 20.97 4.83
CA GLU A 21 6.05 19.67 4.32
C GLU A 21 5.05 18.58 4.70
N LEU A 22 3.77 18.81 4.40
CA LEU A 22 2.73 17.80 4.64
C LEU A 22 2.59 16.87 3.45
N LYS A 23 2.44 15.58 3.76
CA LYS A 23 2.21 14.54 2.78
C LYS A 23 1.04 13.65 3.17
N LEU A 24 0.17 13.42 2.20
CA LEU A 24 -0.85 12.38 2.26
C LEU A 24 -0.24 11.07 1.78
N GLN A 25 -0.21 10.09 2.67
CA GLN A 25 0.14 8.71 2.38
C GLN A 25 -1.15 7.91 2.24
N ILE A 26 -1.24 7.07 1.22
CA ILE A 26 -2.36 6.14 1.03
C ILE A 26 -1.76 4.75 0.81
N ALA A 27 -2.12 3.80 1.66
CA ALA A 27 -1.63 2.43 1.64
C ALA A 27 -2.77 1.47 1.34
N LEU A 28 -2.54 0.57 0.39
CA LEU A 28 -3.31 -0.67 0.28
C LEU A 28 -2.70 -1.68 1.25
N VAL A 29 -3.50 -2.21 2.15
CA VAL A 29 -3.07 -3.15 3.19
C VAL A 29 -3.89 -4.43 3.14
N GLU A 30 -3.25 -5.53 3.49
CA GLU A 30 -3.92 -6.79 3.79
C GLU A 30 -4.10 -6.92 5.30
N ASP A 31 -5.33 -7.14 5.73
CA ASP A 31 -5.73 -7.12 7.15
C ASP A 31 -4.91 -8.10 7.98
N LEU A 32 -4.62 -9.28 7.43
CA LEU A 32 -3.86 -10.31 8.10
C LEU A 32 -3.16 -11.24 7.11
N LEU A 33 -1.83 -11.25 7.13
CA LEU A 33 -1.04 -12.25 6.46
C LEU A 33 -0.59 -13.32 7.45
N ARG A 34 -0.78 -14.59 7.08
CA ARG A 34 -0.31 -15.73 7.88
C ARG A 34 0.97 -16.29 7.28
N TYR A 35 2.08 -16.08 7.98
CA TYR A 35 3.40 -16.59 7.58
C TYR A 35 4.24 -16.79 8.83
N SER A 36 4.93 -17.94 8.93
CA SER A 36 5.80 -18.22 10.06
C SER A 36 7.21 -17.73 9.77
N GLY A 37 7.57 -16.59 10.36
CA GLY A 37 8.95 -16.11 10.35
C GLY A 37 9.84 -16.93 11.31
N GLU A 38 11.16 -16.73 11.19
CA GLU A 38 12.15 -17.37 12.08
C GLU A 38 11.96 -16.99 13.56
N ASN A 39 11.35 -15.83 13.83
CA ASN A 39 11.02 -15.35 15.17
C ASN A 39 9.76 -15.99 15.79
N GLY A 40 9.11 -16.94 15.09
CA GLY A 40 7.91 -17.61 15.56
C GLY A 40 6.61 -16.81 15.46
N VAL A 41 6.63 -15.57 14.97
CA VAL A 41 5.43 -14.77 14.72
C VAL A 41 4.74 -15.30 13.46
N ARG A 42 3.46 -15.69 13.61
CA ARG A 42 2.66 -16.32 12.55
C ARG A 42 1.61 -15.41 11.94
N PHE A 43 1.21 -14.37 12.66
CA PHE A 43 0.09 -13.50 12.33
C PHE A 43 0.62 -12.08 12.16
N HIS A 44 0.57 -11.58 10.94
CA HIS A 44 1.10 -10.27 10.57
C HIS A 44 -0.09 -9.39 10.19
N PRO A 45 -0.61 -8.57 11.12
CA PRO A 45 -1.72 -7.69 10.83
C PRO A 45 -1.29 -6.48 9.99
N MET A 46 -2.20 -5.94 9.17
CA MET A 46 -2.04 -4.67 8.44
C MET A 46 -0.79 -4.62 7.54
N VAL A 47 -0.55 -5.68 6.77
CA VAL A 47 0.61 -5.76 5.88
C VAL A 47 0.41 -4.84 4.68
N VAL A 48 1.28 -3.86 4.52
CA VAL A 48 1.26 -2.96 3.36
C VAL A 48 1.62 -3.75 2.11
N ARG A 49 0.72 -3.73 1.13
CA ARG A 49 0.90 -4.37 -0.18
C ARG A 49 1.36 -3.40 -1.25
N SER A 50 0.91 -2.15 -1.17
CA SER A 50 1.33 -1.07 -2.06
C SER A 50 1.09 0.29 -1.40
N LEU A 51 1.92 1.27 -1.74
CA LEU A 51 1.75 2.67 -1.37
C LEU A 51 1.38 3.45 -2.63
N ALA A 52 0.37 4.30 -2.52
CA ALA A 52 0.07 5.28 -3.55
C ALA A 52 1.10 6.39 -3.54
N GLY A 53 1.37 6.92 -4.71
CA GLY A 53 2.22 8.08 -4.90
C GLY A 53 2.09 8.58 -6.34
N PRO A 54 2.67 9.75 -6.63
CA PRO A 54 2.84 10.18 -8.00
C PRO A 54 3.57 9.07 -8.78
N ALA A 55 3.20 8.91 -10.05
CA ALA A 55 3.90 7.99 -10.92
C ALA A 55 5.40 8.38 -10.89
N GLY A 56 6.24 7.47 -10.42
CA GLY A 56 7.68 7.57 -10.67
C GLY A 56 7.93 7.53 -12.18
N ASP A 57 9.19 7.68 -12.58
CA ASP A 57 9.70 7.60 -13.96
C ASP A 57 9.41 6.29 -14.75
N GLY A 58 8.45 5.48 -14.30
CA GLY A 58 8.07 4.20 -14.89
C GLY A 58 8.97 3.04 -14.47
N SER A 59 10.06 3.28 -13.71
CA SER A 59 11.03 2.25 -13.35
C SER A 59 10.78 1.58 -11.99
N LYS A 60 9.87 2.13 -11.17
CA LYS A 60 9.55 1.65 -9.81
C LYS A 60 8.06 1.74 -9.52
N SER A 61 7.56 0.90 -8.60
CA SER A 61 6.26 1.08 -7.93
C SER A 61 6.04 2.56 -7.59
N PRO A 62 4.80 3.10 -7.65
CA PRO A 62 4.50 4.49 -7.27
C PRO A 62 5.32 4.90 -6.05
N SER A 63 5.99 6.05 -6.16
CA SER A 63 7.00 6.42 -5.18
C SER A 63 6.36 6.44 -3.79
N ALA A 64 7.03 5.85 -2.79
CA ALA A 64 6.61 5.91 -1.38
C ALA A 64 6.66 7.35 -0.81
N GLU A 65 6.79 8.33 -1.69
CA GLU A 65 6.92 9.74 -1.39
C GLU A 65 5.57 10.40 -1.12
N GLY A 66 4.43 9.73 -1.29
CA GLY A 66 3.10 10.29 -1.00
C GLY A 66 2.73 11.52 -1.84
N PHE A 67 1.60 12.15 -1.52
CA PHE A 67 1.10 13.34 -2.22
C PHE A 67 1.26 14.59 -1.37
N ALA A 68 1.77 15.68 -1.94
CA ALA A 68 1.89 16.94 -1.22
C ALA A 68 0.52 17.49 -0.80
N VAL A 69 0.42 17.94 0.45
CA VAL A 69 -0.79 18.55 1.01
C VAL A 69 -0.49 19.99 1.40
N ASP A 70 -1.41 20.88 1.07
CA ASP A 70 -1.39 22.28 1.52
C ASP A 70 -2.40 22.42 2.66
N ALA A 71 -1.94 22.76 3.86
CA ALA A 71 -2.81 22.90 5.02
C ALA A 71 -3.87 24.01 4.87
N SER A 72 -3.65 24.96 3.97
CA SER A 72 -4.52 26.14 3.79
C SER A 72 -5.77 25.86 2.95
N LYS A 73 -5.83 24.74 2.23
CA LYS A 73 -6.95 24.41 1.33
C LYS A 73 -7.22 22.91 1.26
N PRO A 74 -8.45 22.50 0.92
CA PRO A 74 -8.74 21.09 0.69
C PRO A 74 -7.90 20.52 -0.47
N THR A 75 -7.27 19.37 -0.24
CA THR A 75 -6.57 18.61 -1.29
C THR A 75 -7.32 17.30 -1.53
N THR A 76 -7.73 17.06 -2.78
CA THR A 76 -8.33 15.78 -3.19
C THR A 76 -7.37 15.00 -4.05
N VAL A 77 -7.17 13.73 -3.71
CA VAL A 77 -6.34 12.78 -4.45
C VAL A 77 -7.20 11.59 -4.86
N GLU A 78 -7.09 11.22 -6.13
CA GLU A 78 -7.67 10.00 -6.67
C GLU A 78 -6.52 9.06 -7.09
N HIS A 79 -6.61 7.80 -6.69
CA HIS A 79 -5.61 6.79 -7.00
C HIS A 79 -6.28 5.44 -7.28
N THR A 80 -5.71 4.68 -8.20
CA THR A 80 -6.19 3.35 -8.54
C THR A 80 -5.09 2.33 -8.28
N PHE A 81 -5.37 1.38 -7.40
CA PHE A 81 -4.53 0.21 -7.19
C PHE A 81 -4.97 -0.90 -8.15
N ASP A 82 -4.06 -1.34 -9.03
CA ASP A 82 -4.25 -2.53 -9.85
C ASP A 82 -3.69 -3.75 -9.11
N LEU A 83 -4.58 -4.61 -8.61
CA LEU A 83 -4.17 -5.74 -7.78
C LEU A 83 -3.35 -6.78 -8.56
N ALA A 84 -3.60 -6.92 -9.87
CA ALA A 84 -2.83 -7.84 -10.71
C ALA A 84 -1.42 -7.32 -10.93
N LYS A 85 -1.29 -6.02 -11.20
CA LYS A 85 0.01 -5.34 -11.31
C LYS A 85 0.80 -5.43 -10.01
N ILE A 86 0.17 -5.13 -8.87
CA ILE A 86 0.81 -5.21 -7.54
C ILE A 86 1.29 -6.64 -7.27
N THR A 87 0.46 -7.65 -7.54
CA THR A 87 0.86 -9.06 -7.36
C THR A 87 2.07 -9.42 -8.22
N ALA A 88 2.12 -8.95 -9.47
CA ALA A 88 3.26 -9.19 -10.37
C ALA A 88 4.53 -8.48 -9.88
N GLU A 89 4.43 -7.23 -9.43
CA GLU A 89 5.56 -6.47 -8.86
C GLU A 89 6.09 -7.10 -7.58
N LEU A 90 5.22 -7.53 -6.66
CA LEU A 90 5.60 -8.26 -5.45
C LEU A 90 6.32 -9.57 -5.77
N LYS A 91 5.82 -10.31 -6.78
CA LYS A 91 6.49 -11.54 -7.23
C LYS A 91 7.88 -11.24 -7.78
N ALA A 92 8.00 -10.25 -8.66
CA ALA A 92 9.27 -9.86 -9.25
C ALA A 92 10.28 -9.42 -8.18
N HIS A 93 9.84 -8.67 -7.17
CA HIS A 93 10.68 -8.28 -6.05
C HIS A 93 11.17 -9.47 -5.23
N LEU A 94 10.30 -10.43 -4.90
CA LEU A 94 10.71 -11.63 -4.16
C LEU A 94 11.65 -12.53 -4.97
N ASP A 95 11.40 -12.67 -6.28
CA ASP A 95 12.29 -13.41 -7.19
C ASP A 95 13.67 -12.77 -7.29
N ASP A 96 13.74 -11.43 -7.39
CA ASP A 96 15.00 -10.68 -7.38
C ASP A 96 15.72 -10.82 -6.03
N TYR A 97 14.99 -10.73 -4.91
CA TYR A 97 15.57 -10.84 -3.57
C TYR A 97 16.19 -12.22 -3.31
N GLU A 98 15.66 -13.30 -3.88
CA GLU A 98 16.27 -14.62 -3.79
C GLU A 98 17.63 -14.72 -4.46
N ILE A 99 17.92 -13.85 -5.43
CA ILE A 99 19.16 -13.88 -6.22
C ILE A 99 20.12 -12.80 -5.71
N ASN A 100 19.61 -11.58 -5.54
CA ASN A 100 20.38 -10.35 -5.32
C ASN A 100 20.19 -9.77 -3.90
N GLY A 101 19.47 -10.47 -3.02
CA GLY A 101 19.19 -10.01 -1.66
C GLY A 101 20.43 -9.93 -0.77
N ARG A 102 20.28 -9.21 0.34
CA ARG A 102 21.36 -8.96 1.32
C ARG A 102 21.95 -10.22 1.98
N HIS A 103 21.27 -11.36 1.87
CA HIS A 103 21.69 -12.65 2.43
C HIS A 103 22.36 -13.55 1.40
N GLY A 104 22.64 -13.04 0.20
CA GLY A 104 23.05 -13.85 -0.94
C GLY A 104 21.90 -14.69 -1.46
N LYS A 105 22.22 -15.75 -2.21
CA LYS A 105 21.20 -16.61 -2.82
C LYS A 105 20.42 -17.37 -1.75
N ILE A 106 19.12 -17.12 -1.67
CA ILE A 106 18.20 -17.83 -0.78
C ILE A 106 17.05 -18.44 -1.58
N THR A 107 16.23 -19.26 -0.92
CA THR A 107 14.94 -19.71 -1.46
C THR A 107 13.91 -19.57 -0.38
N PHE A 108 12.87 -18.78 -0.63
CA PHE A 108 11.74 -18.65 0.28
C PHE A 108 10.97 -19.98 0.32
N SER A 109 10.67 -20.44 1.53
CA SER A 109 9.78 -21.60 1.72
C SER A 109 8.37 -21.32 1.18
N GLU A 110 7.94 -20.07 1.26
CA GLU A 110 6.67 -19.61 0.71
C GLU A 110 6.76 -18.15 0.26
N LYS A 111 6.40 -17.87 -1.00
CA LYS A 111 6.37 -16.51 -1.55
C LYS A 111 4.98 -15.91 -1.37
N LYS A 112 4.78 -15.12 -0.31
CA LYS A 112 3.50 -14.43 0.01
C LYS A 112 3.21 -13.21 -0.88
N HIS A 113 3.40 -13.35 -2.19
CA HIS A 113 3.18 -12.28 -3.18
C HIS A 113 1.71 -12.12 -3.59
N THR A 114 0.90 -13.17 -3.43
CA THR A 114 -0.54 -13.10 -3.66
C THR A 114 -1.24 -12.40 -2.51
N MET A 115 -2.32 -11.68 -2.84
CA MET A 115 -3.18 -10.98 -1.88
C MET A 115 -4.54 -11.67 -1.80
N ASP A 116 -5.13 -11.73 -0.61
CA ASP A 116 -6.53 -12.11 -0.44
C ASP A 116 -7.42 -10.88 -0.61
N SER A 117 -8.16 -10.81 -1.72
CA SER A 117 -9.06 -9.70 -2.05
C SER A 117 -10.23 -9.51 -1.08
N ASN A 118 -10.52 -10.50 -0.24
CA ASN A 118 -11.58 -10.43 0.77
C ASN A 118 -11.11 -9.81 2.09
N SER A 119 -9.80 -9.64 2.26
CA SER A 119 -9.17 -9.12 3.47
C SER A 119 -8.28 -7.92 3.18
N LEU A 120 -8.74 -7.04 2.29
CA LEU A 120 -8.03 -5.80 1.97
C LEU A 120 -8.67 -4.60 2.66
N SER A 121 -7.82 -3.64 2.99
CA SER A 121 -8.21 -2.33 3.49
C SER A 121 -7.36 -1.24 2.87
N VAL A 122 -7.85 0.00 2.95
CA VAL A 122 -7.11 1.19 2.59
C VAL A 122 -6.90 2.04 3.83
N VAL A 123 -5.65 2.45 4.06
CA VAL A 123 -5.28 3.41 5.11
C VAL A 123 -4.82 4.67 4.42
N ALA A 124 -5.37 5.82 4.80
CA ALA A 124 -4.89 7.12 4.36
C ALA A 124 -4.50 7.94 5.59
N PHE A 125 -3.33 8.59 5.56
CA PHE A 125 -2.90 9.44 6.67
C PHE A 125 -2.08 10.64 6.19
N VAL A 126 -2.23 11.76 6.90
CA VAL A 126 -1.47 12.98 6.66
C VAL A 126 -0.30 13.01 7.64
N GLN A 127 0.91 13.04 7.12
CA GLN A 127 2.14 13.10 7.89
C GLN A 127 2.87 14.42 7.61
N ASP A 128 3.39 15.03 8.66
CA ASP A 128 4.40 16.10 8.54
C ASP A 128 5.78 15.44 8.35
N GLU A 129 6.42 15.68 7.21
CA GLU A 129 7.69 15.04 6.86
C GLU A 129 8.86 15.52 7.71
N LYS A 130 8.76 16.70 8.34
CA LYS A 130 9.81 17.21 9.21
C LYS A 130 9.78 16.55 10.58
N SER A 131 8.60 16.55 11.22
CA SER A 131 8.41 15.97 12.56
C SER A 131 8.12 14.47 12.55
N LYS A 132 7.78 13.92 11.38
CA LYS A 132 7.22 12.57 11.17
C LYS A 132 5.90 12.32 11.90
N GLN A 133 5.26 13.35 12.45
CA GLN A 133 3.97 13.22 13.14
C GLN A 133 2.84 12.93 12.15
N ILE A 134 1.98 11.97 12.47
CA ILE A 134 0.70 11.75 11.78
C ILE A 134 -0.34 12.69 12.39
N LEU A 135 -0.90 13.57 11.56
CA LEU A 135 -1.86 14.62 11.95
C LEU A 135 -3.31 14.14 11.87
N GLN A 136 -3.60 13.32 10.87
CA GLN A 136 -4.92 12.75 10.62
C GLN A 136 -4.76 11.39 9.96
N ALA A 137 -5.70 10.48 10.22
CA ALA A 137 -5.75 9.18 9.56
C ALA A 137 -7.20 8.74 9.36
N ALA A 138 -7.42 7.99 8.28
CA ALA A 138 -8.65 7.31 7.97
C ALA A 138 -8.32 5.87 7.55
N TYR A 139 -9.20 4.95 7.93
CA TYR A 139 -9.09 3.54 7.60
C TYR A 139 -10.44 3.06 7.07
N ILE A 140 -10.42 2.37 5.94
CA ILE A 140 -11.61 1.80 5.31
C ILE A 140 -11.31 0.36 4.95
N LYS A 141 -12.10 -0.56 5.51
CA LYS A 141 -12.12 -1.96 5.09
C LYS A 141 -12.83 -2.08 3.75
N LEU A 142 -12.19 -2.74 2.78
CA LEU A 142 -12.81 -2.98 1.48
C LEU A 142 -13.87 -4.07 1.63
N LYS A 143 -15.01 -3.88 0.96
CA LYS A 143 -16.00 -4.95 0.87
C LYS A 143 -15.41 -6.08 0.02
N PRO A 144 -15.51 -7.34 0.46
CA PRO A 144 -15.17 -8.48 -0.38
C PRO A 144 -15.86 -8.34 -1.74
N GLY A 145 -15.08 -8.43 -2.82
CA GLY A 145 -15.62 -8.33 -4.17
C GLY A 145 -16.49 -9.55 -4.49
N THR A 146 -17.79 -9.33 -4.68
CA THR A 146 -18.71 -10.27 -5.33
C THR A 146 -18.06 -10.81 -6.61
N SER A 147 -17.86 -12.14 -6.67
CA SER A 147 -17.47 -12.78 -7.92
C SER A 147 -18.59 -12.57 -8.94
N VAL A 148 -18.27 -11.96 -10.07
CA VAL A 148 -19.12 -12.09 -11.25
C VAL A 148 -18.74 -13.44 -11.87
N ALA A 149 -19.56 -14.45 -11.63
CA ALA A 149 -19.54 -15.68 -12.39
C ALA A 149 -19.95 -15.36 -13.83
N SER A 150 -19.14 -15.74 -14.81
CA SER A 150 -19.52 -15.73 -16.22
C SER A 150 -20.03 -17.13 -16.57
N ASN A 151 -21.29 -17.20 -17.03
CA ASN A 151 -21.85 -18.34 -17.75
C ASN A 151 -21.14 -18.54 -19.10
#